data_AF-A0A2E2Y5T1-F1
#
_entry.id   AF-A0A2E2Y5T1-F1
#
_cell.length_a   1.000
_cell.length_b   1.000
_cell.length_c   1.000
_cell.angle_alpha   90.00
_cell.angle_beta   90.00
_cell.angle_gamma   90.00
#
_symmetry.space_group_name_H-M   'P 1'
#
loop_
_entity.id
_entity.type
_entity.pdbx_description
1 polymer ?
#
loop_
_entity_poly.entity_id
_entity_poly.type
_entity_poly.pdbx_seq_one_letter_code
_entity_poly.pdbx_strand_id
1 'polypeptide(L)'
;MISFSTQGNWDFSNVTTNANASIVFEPIANSNVGNNYPNATHVKFEDGNQLFLGFNTNAFNFNGEISVITTSYQDALVVFPYPFSVGDSHSDSELNVPFTCNGCPPSMYRDDSVYTEAISSGTFTMPDNTVHNDAILIHSKRYFNDGQTGSPT
;
A
#
# COMPACT_ATOMS: atom_id res chain seq x y z
N MET A 1 13.99 2.21 -12.94
CA MET A 1 13.85 1.18 -11.88
C MET A 1 15.23 0.99 -11.25
N ILE A 2 15.34 1.04 -9.92
CA ILE A 2 16.61 0.77 -9.22
C ILE A 2 16.71 -0.75 -9.06
N SER A 3 17.83 -1.35 -9.49
CA SER A 3 18.12 -2.76 -9.24
C SER A 3 18.73 -2.90 -7.84
N PHE A 4 18.26 -3.87 -7.05
CA PHE A 4 18.78 -4.14 -5.72
C PHE A 4 18.75 -5.64 -5.41
N SER A 5 19.60 -6.06 -4.48
CA SER A 5 19.71 -7.45 -4.03
C SER A 5 18.48 -7.87 -3.22
N THR A 6 18.06 -9.13 -3.34
CA THR A 6 17.06 -9.73 -2.43
C THR A 6 17.65 -10.12 -1.08
N GLN A 7 18.95 -9.91 -0.88
CA GLN A 7 19.66 -10.09 0.38
C GLN A 7 20.30 -8.77 0.83
N GLY A 8 20.09 -8.39 2.08
CA GLY A 8 20.77 -7.27 2.71
C GLY A 8 22.28 -7.51 2.89
N ASN A 9 23.07 -6.50 3.23
CA ASN A 9 22.70 -5.11 3.46
C ASN A 9 22.44 -4.33 2.14
N TRP A 10 21.71 -3.21 2.24
CA TRP A 10 21.39 -2.34 1.10
C TRP A 10 21.97 -0.95 1.28
N ASP A 11 22.71 -0.48 0.27
CA ASP A 11 23.31 0.85 0.27
C ASP A 11 22.82 1.66 -0.94
N PHE A 12 22.02 2.68 -0.66
CA PHE A 12 21.48 3.62 -1.64
C PHE A 12 22.13 5.01 -1.54
N SER A 13 23.22 5.17 -0.79
CA SER A 13 23.94 6.46 -0.62
C SER A 13 24.35 7.12 -1.94
N ASN A 14 24.64 6.32 -2.97
CA ASN A 14 25.03 6.81 -4.29
C ASN A 14 23.86 6.92 -5.29
N VAL A 15 22.62 6.68 -4.84
CA VAL A 15 21.44 6.80 -5.70
C VAL A 15 21.00 8.25 -5.80
N THR A 16 21.01 8.77 -7.02
CA THR A 16 20.42 10.06 -7.36
C THR A 16 19.01 9.86 -7.92
N THR A 17 18.00 10.46 -7.30
CA THR A 17 16.63 10.46 -7.81
C THR A 17 16.41 11.66 -8.74
N ASN A 18 16.02 11.39 -9.98
CA ASN A 18 15.52 12.36 -10.94
C ASN A 18 14.01 12.62 -10.69
N ALA A 19 13.69 13.36 -9.62
CA ALA A 19 12.31 13.53 -9.18
C ALA A 19 11.50 14.41 -10.15
N ASN A 20 10.72 13.78 -11.04
CA ASN A 20 9.65 14.43 -11.80
C ASN A 20 8.26 14.25 -11.14
N ALA A 21 8.16 13.38 -10.13
CA ALA A 21 6.96 13.11 -9.35
C ALA A 21 7.32 13.07 -7.86
N SER A 22 6.45 13.62 -7.01
CA SER A 22 6.59 13.62 -5.56
C SER A 22 5.60 12.63 -4.97
N ILE A 23 6.12 11.65 -4.23
CA ILE A 23 5.33 10.77 -3.37
C ILE A 23 5.46 11.32 -1.95
N VAL A 24 4.34 11.60 -1.31
CA VAL A 24 4.33 12.16 0.05
C VAL A 24 3.40 11.34 0.93
N PHE A 25 3.87 11.00 2.13
CA PHE A 25 3.09 10.32 3.15
C PHE A 25 2.76 11.33 4.24
N GLU A 26 1.48 11.49 4.53
CA GLU A 26 0.98 12.44 5.52
C GLU A 26 0.03 11.75 6.51
N PRO A 27 -0.14 12.29 7.73
CA PRO A 27 -1.25 11.88 8.59
C PRO A 27 -2.59 12.01 7.86
N ILE A 28 -3.53 11.10 8.16
CA ILE A 28 -4.86 11.06 7.51
C ILE A 28 -5.62 12.39 7.63
N ALA A 29 -5.38 13.16 8.69
CA ALA A 29 -5.96 14.48 8.93
C ALA A 29 -5.63 15.51 7.84
N ASN A 30 -4.57 15.29 7.05
CA ASN A 30 -4.18 16.17 5.94
C ASN A 30 -4.95 15.85 4.63
N SER A 31 -5.80 14.82 4.62
CA SER A 31 -6.74 14.55 3.54
C SER A 31 -8.12 15.12 3.84
N ASN A 32 -8.66 15.94 2.93
CA ASN A 32 -10.02 16.50 3.04
C ASN A 32 -11.14 15.43 3.03
N VAL A 33 -10.81 14.19 2.65
CA VAL A 33 -11.74 13.06 2.54
C VAL A 33 -11.34 11.91 3.47
N GLY A 34 -10.35 12.12 4.36
CA GLY A 34 -9.83 11.08 5.24
C GLY A 34 -10.87 10.46 6.18
N ASN A 35 -11.92 11.21 6.54
CA ASN A 35 -13.03 10.72 7.35
C ASN A 35 -13.81 9.56 6.70
N ASN A 36 -13.70 9.36 5.39
CA ASN A 36 -14.34 8.24 4.68
C ASN A 36 -13.55 6.93 4.82
N TYR A 37 -12.40 6.95 5.50
CA TYR A 37 -11.45 5.85 5.63
C TYR A 37 -11.11 5.60 7.11
N PRO A 38 -12.05 5.07 7.90
CA PRO A 38 -11.96 5.06 9.36
C PRO A 38 -10.79 4.22 9.91
N ASN A 39 -10.32 3.24 9.13
CA ASN A 39 -9.21 2.36 9.49
C ASN A 39 -7.83 2.89 9.02
N ALA A 40 -7.81 4.00 8.27
CA ALA A 40 -6.58 4.63 7.81
C ALA A 40 -6.00 5.58 8.87
N THR A 41 -4.68 5.59 8.96
CA THR A 41 -3.92 6.50 9.84
C THR A 41 -3.14 7.54 9.04
N HIS A 42 -2.84 7.21 7.77
CA HIS A 42 -2.02 8.00 6.87
C HIS A 42 -2.64 7.99 5.47
N VAL A 43 -2.26 8.98 4.67
CA VAL A 43 -2.55 9.07 3.24
C VAL A 43 -1.24 9.18 2.47
N LYS A 44 -1.10 8.38 1.41
CA LYS A 44 -0.03 8.52 0.41
C LYS A 44 -0.59 9.33 -0.75
N PHE A 45 -0.01 10.50 -0.98
CA PHE A 45 -0.23 11.29 -2.19
C PHE A 45 0.77 10.86 -3.27
N GLU A 46 0.26 10.47 -4.44
CA GLU A 46 1.08 10.02 -5.58
C GLU A 46 0.36 10.36 -6.89
N ASP A 47 0.97 11.20 -7.72
CA ASP A 47 0.45 11.57 -9.04
C ASP A 47 -1.01 12.08 -9.03
N GLY A 48 -1.37 12.85 -8.00
CA GLY A 48 -2.73 13.37 -7.80
C GLY A 48 -3.72 12.38 -7.18
N ASN A 49 -3.29 11.14 -6.95
CA ASN A 49 -4.08 10.10 -6.27
C ASN A 49 -3.84 10.13 -4.76
N GLN A 50 -4.76 9.51 -4.02
CA GLN A 50 -4.67 9.29 -2.58
C GLN A 50 -4.85 7.81 -2.28
N LEU A 51 -3.87 7.18 -1.62
CA LEU A 51 -3.98 5.81 -1.12
C LEU A 51 -4.03 5.85 0.41
N PHE A 52 -5.01 5.19 1.00
CA PHE A 52 -5.32 5.30 2.43
C PHE A 52 -4.70 4.13 3.20
N LEU A 53 -3.71 4.43 4.03
CA LEU A 53 -2.82 3.45 4.67
C LEU A 53 -3.00 3.41 6.19
N GLY A 54 -2.92 2.21 6.76
CA GLY A 54 -2.95 1.97 8.19
C GLY A 54 -1.57 1.54 8.70
N PHE A 55 -1.00 2.32 9.61
CA PHE A 55 0.16 1.95 10.41
C PHE A 55 -0.31 1.89 11.85
N ASN A 56 -0.84 0.73 12.26
CA ASN A 56 -1.29 0.53 13.63
C ASN A 56 -0.28 -0.36 14.38
N THR A 57 -0.53 -0.62 15.66
CA THR A 57 0.39 -1.40 16.51
C THR A 57 0.53 -2.86 16.07
N ASN A 58 -0.40 -3.37 15.25
CA ASN A 58 -0.54 -4.78 14.95
C ASN A 58 -0.31 -5.12 13.49
N ALA A 59 -0.32 -4.15 12.56
CA ALA A 59 -0.18 -4.40 11.13
C ALA A 59 0.05 -3.14 10.28
N PHE A 60 0.57 -3.37 9.07
CA PHE A 60 0.45 -2.47 7.94
C PHE A 60 -0.77 -2.86 7.08
N ASN A 61 -1.68 -1.90 6.86
CA ASN A 61 -2.96 -2.13 6.21
C ASN A 61 -3.21 -1.20 5.02
N PHE A 62 -4.03 -1.65 4.09
CA PHE A 62 -4.62 -0.84 3.02
C PHE A 62 -6.14 -0.68 3.26
N ASN A 63 -6.64 0.54 3.07
CA ASN A 63 -8.03 0.89 3.42
C ASN A 63 -8.84 1.45 2.25
N GLY A 64 -8.24 1.52 1.06
CA GLY A 64 -8.85 2.04 -0.15
C GLY A 64 -8.03 3.14 -0.82
N GLU A 65 -8.60 3.71 -1.87
CA GLU A 65 -7.94 4.68 -2.73
C GLU A 65 -8.94 5.65 -3.36
N ILE A 66 -8.40 6.81 -3.75
CA ILE A 66 -8.96 7.72 -4.75
C ILE A 66 -7.90 7.85 -5.82
N SER A 67 -8.10 7.11 -6.90
CA SER A 67 -7.26 7.09 -8.10
C SER A 67 -8.16 7.07 -9.34
N VAL A 68 -7.88 6.19 -10.31
CA VAL A 68 -8.82 5.87 -11.40
C VAL A 68 -10.14 5.29 -10.87
N ILE A 69 -10.11 4.68 -9.67
CA ILE A 69 -11.30 4.29 -8.92
C ILE A 69 -11.36 5.03 -7.58
N THR A 70 -12.57 5.16 -7.02
CA THR A 70 -12.77 5.55 -5.63
C THR A 70 -13.37 4.37 -4.88
N THR A 71 -12.66 3.88 -3.87
CA THR A 71 -13.07 2.76 -3.03
C THR A 71 -12.74 3.06 -1.58
N SER A 72 -13.53 2.53 -0.66
CA SER A 72 -13.28 2.57 0.78
C SER A 72 -13.62 1.21 1.38
N TYR A 73 -12.67 0.64 2.09
CA TYR A 73 -12.77 -0.72 2.60
C TYR A 73 -13.45 -0.68 3.97
N GLN A 74 -14.48 -1.51 4.18
CA GLN A 74 -15.17 -1.60 5.47
C GLN A 74 -14.26 -2.22 6.52
N ASP A 75 -13.64 -3.35 6.17
CA ASP A 75 -12.59 -4.02 6.92
C ASP A 75 -11.24 -3.75 6.25
N ALA A 76 -10.20 -3.54 7.05
CA ALA A 76 -8.90 -3.16 6.52
C ALA A 76 -8.19 -4.40 5.92
N LEU A 77 -7.72 -4.30 4.68
CA LEU A 77 -6.87 -5.34 4.10
C LEU A 77 -5.50 -5.31 4.78
N VAL A 78 -5.17 -6.35 5.53
CA VAL A 78 -3.89 -6.50 6.21
C VAL A 78 -2.82 -6.92 5.19
N VAL A 79 -1.85 -6.04 4.93
CA VAL A 79 -0.77 -6.34 3.99
C VAL A 79 0.27 -7.24 4.66
N PHE A 80 0.65 -6.94 5.90
CA PHE A 80 1.39 -7.84 6.79
C PHE A 80 1.19 -7.41 8.26
N PRO A 81 1.18 -8.37 9.21
CA PRO A 81 1.05 -8.08 10.63
C PRO A 81 2.37 -7.56 11.24
N TYR A 82 2.33 -7.11 12.48
CA TYR A 82 3.48 -6.84 13.33
C TYR A 82 3.44 -7.76 14.57
N PRO A 83 4.60 -8.28 15.03
CA PRO A 83 5.89 -8.27 14.33
C PRO A 83 5.85 -9.14 13.05
N PHE A 84 6.75 -8.86 12.10
CA PHE A 84 6.95 -9.65 10.88
C PHE A 84 8.45 -9.87 10.72
N SER A 85 8.89 -11.13 10.77
CA SER A 85 10.30 -11.52 10.79
C SER A 85 10.66 -12.36 9.57
N VAL A 86 11.95 -12.44 9.25
CA VAL A 86 12.43 -13.25 8.11
C VAL A 86 11.96 -14.70 8.25
N GLY A 87 11.32 -15.22 7.20
CA GLY A 87 10.69 -16.54 7.18
C GLY A 87 9.18 -16.50 7.41
N ASP A 88 8.63 -15.40 7.92
CA ASP A 88 7.19 -15.22 8.05
C ASP A 88 6.55 -14.95 6.69
N SER A 89 5.32 -15.45 6.54
CA SER A 89 4.43 -15.12 5.43
C SER A 89 3.03 -14.82 5.93
N HIS A 90 2.30 -14.05 5.13
CA HIS A 90 0.93 -13.64 5.43
C HIS A 90 0.11 -13.58 4.15
N SER A 91 -1.18 -13.83 4.28
CA SER A 91 -2.15 -13.67 3.20
C SER A 91 -3.45 -13.12 3.78
N ASP A 92 -4.06 -12.20 3.06
CA ASP A 92 -5.35 -11.62 3.41
C ASP A 92 -6.17 -11.28 2.16
N SER A 93 -7.47 -11.12 2.33
CA SER A 93 -8.36 -10.73 1.23
C SER A 93 -9.62 -10.02 1.69
N GLU A 94 -10.02 -9.02 0.92
CA GLU A 94 -11.29 -8.32 1.04
C GLU A 94 -12.09 -8.53 -0.24
N LEU A 95 -13.33 -9.02 -0.11
CA LEU A 95 -14.16 -9.44 -1.23
C LEU A 95 -15.34 -8.50 -1.43
N ASN A 96 -15.74 -8.31 -2.69
CA ASN A 96 -16.86 -7.48 -3.09
C ASN A 96 -16.79 -6.04 -2.54
N VAL A 97 -15.59 -5.47 -2.43
CA VAL A 97 -15.40 -4.09 -1.97
C VAL A 97 -16.00 -3.14 -3.01
N PRO A 98 -17.04 -2.35 -2.67
CA PRO A 98 -17.66 -1.46 -3.64
C PRO A 98 -16.69 -0.36 -4.07
N PHE A 99 -16.76 0.01 -5.35
CA PHE A 99 -16.04 1.17 -5.85
C PHE A 99 -16.83 1.91 -6.92
N THR A 100 -16.43 3.14 -7.19
CA THR A 100 -16.95 3.95 -8.30
C THR A 100 -15.81 4.37 -9.21
N CYS A 101 -16.09 4.52 -10.50
CA CYS A 101 -15.16 5.10 -11.47
C CYS A 101 -15.89 5.88 -12.55
N ASN A 102 -15.17 6.80 -13.19
CA ASN A 102 -15.73 7.64 -14.24
C ASN A 102 -16.12 6.79 -15.46
N GLY A 103 -17.40 6.82 -15.83
CA GLY A 103 -17.94 6.05 -16.96
C GLY A 103 -18.22 4.58 -16.68
N CYS A 104 -18.09 4.14 -15.42
CA CYS A 104 -18.37 2.76 -15.05
C CYS A 104 -19.87 2.51 -14.81
N PRO A 105 -20.32 1.25 -14.94
CA PRO A 105 -21.64 0.81 -14.52
C PRO A 105 -21.98 1.24 -13.07
N PRO A 106 -23.27 1.36 -12.71
CA PRO A 106 -23.68 1.88 -11.40
C PRO A 106 -23.20 1.09 -10.19
N SER A 107 -22.86 -0.19 -10.36
CA SER A 107 -22.44 -1.05 -9.27
C SER A 107 -21.21 -1.86 -9.67
N MET A 108 -20.05 -1.38 -9.21
CA MET A 108 -18.75 -2.03 -9.38
C MET A 108 -18.25 -2.52 -8.03
N TYR A 109 -17.52 -3.63 -8.04
CA TYR A 109 -16.90 -4.18 -6.86
C TYR A 109 -15.55 -4.81 -7.18
N ARG A 110 -14.67 -4.84 -6.18
CA ARG A 110 -13.32 -5.38 -6.28
C ARG A 110 -13.14 -6.48 -5.26
N ASP A 111 -12.62 -7.61 -5.71
CA ASP A 111 -11.96 -8.57 -4.84
C ASP A 111 -10.47 -8.24 -4.84
N ASP A 112 -9.91 -8.10 -3.64
CA ASP A 112 -8.52 -7.73 -3.44
C ASP A 112 -7.87 -8.72 -2.50
N SER A 113 -6.77 -9.30 -2.92
CA SER A 113 -6.03 -10.26 -2.11
C SER A 113 -4.54 -9.96 -2.15
N VAL A 114 -3.89 -10.20 -1.03
CA VAL A 114 -2.47 -9.95 -0.86
C VAL A 114 -1.79 -11.19 -0.28
N TYR A 115 -0.56 -11.42 -0.73
CA TYR A 115 0.38 -12.37 -0.14
C TYR A 115 1.70 -11.65 0.10
N THR A 116 2.23 -11.74 1.31
CA THR A 116 3.50 -11.14 1.70
C THR A 116 4.42 -12.16 2.37
N GLU A 117 5.72 -11.97 2.16
CA GLU A 117 6.77 -12.78 2.78
C GLU A 117 7.96 -11.89 3.14
N ALA A 118 8.50 -12.08 4.34
CA ALA A 118 9.74 -11.43 4.77
C ALA A 118 10.93 -12.30 4.38
N ILE A 119 11.74 -11.81 3.44
CA ILE A 119 12.74 -12.64 2.74
C ILE A 119 14.18 -12.36 3.14
N SER A 120 14.47 -11.19 3.71
CA SER A 120 15.80 -10.84 4.19
C SER A 120 15.74 -9.73 5.22
N SER A 121 16.80 -9.58 6.01
CA SER A 121 17.00 -8.47 6.93
C SER A 121 18.43 -7.97 6.84
N GLY A 122 18.66 -6.73 7.27
CA GLY A 122 20.00 -6.15 7.31
C GLY A 122 19.97 -4.64 7.49
N THR A 123 21.11 -4.01 7.26
CA THR A 123 21.22 -2.55 7.31
C THR A 123 20.77 -1.93 5.99
N PHE A 124 20.17 -0.75 6.06
CA PHE A 124 19.70 0.04 4.92
C PHE A 124 20.23 1.47 5.03
N THR A 125 21.07 1.87 4.08
CA THR A 125 21.65 3.23 4.00
C THR A 125 20.90 4.05 2.94
N MET A 126 20.33 5.17 3.36
CA MET A 126 19.59 6.11 2.52
C MET A 126 20.52 7.00 1.68
N PRO A 127 20.00 7.65 0.61
CA PRO A 127 20.76 8.62 -0.19
C PRO A 127 21.34 9.79 0.61
N ASP A 128 20.71 10.17 1.73
CA ASP A 128 21.20 11.21 2.64
C ASP A 128 22.23 10.70 3.67
N ASN A 129 22.65 9.44 3.54
CA ASN A 129 23.52 8.69 4.45
C ASN A 129 22.89 8.31 5.81
N THR A 130 21.58 8.47 5.98
CA THR A 130 20.88 7.92 7.16
C THR A 130 20.93 6.39 7.13
N VAL A 131 21.28 5.77 8.26
CA VAL A 131 21.42 4.30 8.37
C VAL A 131 20.33 3.73 9.28
N HIS A 132 19.64 2.70 8.79
CA HIS A 132 18.68 1.89 9.53
C HIS A 132 19.26 0.48 9.74
N ASN A 133 19.38 0.01 10.98
CA ASN A 133 20.10 -1.24 11.27
C ASN A 133 19.25 -2.51 11.22
N ASP A 134 17.94 -2.39 11.35
CA ASP A 134 17.00 -3.51 11.48
C ASP A 134 15.94 -3.47 10.37
N ALA A 135 16.38 -3.27 9.13
CA ALA A 135 15.48 -3.25 7.98
C ALA A 135 15.10 -4.67 7.57
N ILE A 136 13.85 -4.85 7.17
CA ILE A 136 13.31 -6.12 6.66
C ILE A 136 12.87 -5.89 5.22
N LEU A 137 13.33 -6.74 4.31
CA LEU A 137 12.84 -6.79 2.94
C LEU A 137 11.59 -7.67 2.88
N ILE A 138 10.47 -7.04 2.56
CA ILE A 138 9.18 -7.69 2.37
C ILE A 138 8.91 -7.77 0.86
N HIS A 139 8.64 -8.98 0.38
CA HIS A 139 8.12 -9.21 -0.95
C HIS A 139 6.60 -9.32 -0.86
N SER A 140 5.89 -8.49 -1.62
CA SER A 140 4.43 -8.45 -1.65
C SER A 140 3.92 -8.73 -3.06
N LYS A 141 2.91 -9.58 -3.15
CA LYS A 141 2.09 -9.79 -4.35
C LYS A 141 0.66 -9.43 -3.99
N ARG A 142 0.03 -8.62 -4.83
CA ARG A 142 -1.37 -8.24 -4.66
C ARG A 142 -2.12 -8.49 -5.95
N TYR A 143 -3.33 -9.04 -5.83
CA TYR A 143 -4.19 -9.42 -6.94
C TYR A 143 -5.52 -8.68 -6.81
N PHE A 144 -5.96 -8.10 -7.91
CA PHE A 144 -7.22 -7.38 -8.01
C PHE A 144 -8.10 -8.05 -9.06
N ASN A 145 -9.36 -8.26 -8.71
CA ASN A 145 -10.38 -8.71 -9.65
C ASN A 145 -11.59 -7.79 -9.56
N ASP A 146 -11.87 -7.06 -10.63
CA ASP A 146 -12.95 -6.08 -10.68
C ASP A 146 -14.17 -6.69 -11.40
N GLY A 147 -15.34 -6.59 -10.78
CA GLY A 147 -16.62 -7.07 -11.28
C GLY A 147 -17.71 -5.99 -11.27
N GLN A 148 -18.85 -6.32 -11.88
CA GLN A 148 -20.03 -5.45 -11.93
C GLN A 148 -21.32 -6.24 -11.61
N THR A 149 -22.29 -5.58 -10.97
CA THR A 149 -23.66 -6.10 -10.87
C THR A 149 -24.64 -5.17 -11.61
N GLY A 150 -25.43 -5.75 -12.52
CA GLY A 150 -26.39 -5.00 -13.35
C GLY A 150 -25.74 -4.30 -14.55
N SER A 151 -26.30 -4.53 -15.75
CA SER A 151 -25.91 -3.82 -16.96
C SER A 151 -26.58 -2.45 -17.03
N PRO A 152 -25.98 -1.42 -17.67
CA PRO A 152 -26.75 -0.26 -18.09
C PRO A 152 -27.84 -0.74 -19.05
N THR A 153 -29.10 -0.43 -18.75
CA THR A 153 -30.21 -0.53 -19.70
C THR A 153 -30.13 0.56 -20.74
#